data_AF-A0A845MEG9-F1
#
_entry.id   AF-A0A845MEG9-F1
#
_cell.length_a   1.000
_cell.length_b   1.000
_cell.length_c   1.000
_cell.angle_alpha   90.00
_cell.angle_beta   90.00
_cell.angle_gamma   90.00
#
_symmetry.space_group_name_H-M   'P 1'
#
loop_
_entity.id
_entity.type
_entity.pdbx_description
1 polymer ?
#
loop_
_entity_poly.entity_id
_entity_poly.type
_entity_poly.pdbx_seq_one_letter_code
_entity_poly.pdbx_strand_id
1 'polypeptide(L)'
;MNFTFHTTLLKVKRGTKPDHGVLFAPSRLEEMRGWIYGYRNETGKTYGMDIANEMEENLVTVYQIVKTVEHPPPPLKFRQYLEYYLAKLEWWPYGADYEVLSEVTTPYFDHFGPEDLELNMPWNYLDIQGKNHTAFVHASTCFESVLHCWLYINLLFTPDDPSKKSRIELPEDKSAPIVILGAGVSGLLAGNLLRDLGYKSVRILEKTDRYGGKTHTVPEGFPRPPNETKNTICELGTCYLSPAYDEMVKTLAKFTTDVGNKRVGFGGPGGNFRGIITQGQFSGKFPVPPVVSYPEYILLKAADETGMPPPMGPDGQKNAAALKAKIANDLDAYCSEHAHIMGQQKPMPLKAPDPFLHSKSARTFLDFLRANGWESLVGLMQYGYSVQGYGPLDEIPAYYGLVWVTPDVARQIAREFRHPSDKDIVTAWSLGWSDVWYHMQRGMNITYNVEAISVYRAGVLDD
;
A
#
# COMPACT_ATOMS: atom_id res chain seq x y z
N MET A 1 6.22 -17.08 0.11
CA MET A 1 6.30 -17.17 1.58
C MET A 1 5.25 -16.22 2.16
N ASN A 2 4.49 -16.63 3.18
CA ASN A 2 3.45 -15.78 3.77
C ASN A 2 3.92 -15.15 5.07
N PHE A 3 3.54 -13.91 5.30
CA PHE A 3 3.73 -13.21 6.56
C PHE A 3 2.43 -12.53 6.98
N THR A 4 2.41 -11.95 8.17
CA THR A 4 1.24 -11.29 8.73
C THR A 4 1.62 -9.89 9.14
N PHE A 5 0.84 -8.94 8.66
CA PHE A 5 0.94 -7.54 9.03
C PHE A 5 -0.07 -7.24 10.15
N HIS A 6 0.40 -6.59 11.20
CA HIS A 6 -0.44 -6.22 12.34
C HIS A 6 -0.23 -4.76 12.68
N THR A 7 -1.34 -4.07 12.89
CA THR A 7 -1.38 -2.66 13.22
C THR A 7 -2.10 -2.46 14.53
N THR A 8 -1.53 -1.67 15.43
CA THR A 8 -2.15 -1.34 16.72
C THR A 8 -2.24 0.17 16.86
N LEU A 9 -3.43 0.67 17.21
CA LEU A 9 -3.65 2.06 17.58
C LEU A 9 -3.49 2.21 19.09
N LEU A 10 -2.58 3.10 19.47
CA LEU A 10 -2.23 3.40 20.85
C LEU A 10 -2.64 4.83 21.18
N LYS A 11 -3.22 5.04 22.37
CA LYS A 11 -3.19 6.33 23.05
C LYS A 11 -1.96 6.37 23.93
N VAL A 12 -1.04 7.29 23.65
CA VAL A 12 0.26 7.36 24.32
C VAL A 12 0.39 8.68 25.05
N LYS A 13 1.07 8.67 26.20
CA LYS A 13 1.46 9.92 26.87
C LYS A 13 2.69 10.53 26.20
N ARG A 14 2.77 11.86 26.24
CA ARG A 14 3.91 12.63 25.75
C ARG A 14 5.18 12.17 26.46
N GLY A 15 6.14 11.71 25.68
CA GLY A 15 7.51 11.47 26.13
C GLY A 15 8.42 12.62 25.70
N THR A 16 9.42 12.31 24.87
CA THR A 16 10.21 13.32 24.17
C THR A 16 9.42 13.91 23.01
N LYS A 17 9.85 15.08 22.51
CA LYS A 17 9.25 15.71 21.32
C LYS A 17 9.91 15.11 20.07
N PRO A 18 9.26 14.20 19.32
CA PRO A 18 9.83 13.70 18.09
C PRO A 18 9.85 14.77 16.99
N ASP A 19 10.91 14.76 16.19
CA ASP A 19 11.04 15.59 14.99
C ASP A 19 10.20 15.04 13.81
N HIS A 20 9.88 13.75 13.84
CA HIS A 20 9.16 13.04 12.78
C HIS A 20 7.86 12.42 13.31
N GLY A 21 6.77 12.65 12.59
CA GLY A 21 5.47 12.03 12.88
C GLY A 21 5.33 10.62 12.31
N VAL A 22 6.18 10.22 11.36
CA VAL A 22 6.34 8.84 10.92
C VAL A 22 7.78 8.43 11.14
N LEU A 23 7.99 7.23 11.66
CA LEU A 23 9.30 6.62 11.74
C LEU A 23 9.27 5.23 11.12
N PHE A 24 10.26 4.91 10.29
CA PHE A 24 10.45 3.60 9.68
C PHE A 24 11.84 3.04 9.99
N ALA A 25 11.91 1.79 10.45
CA ALA A 25 13.12 1.05 10.72
C ALA A 25 13.23 -0.16 9.77
N PRO A 26 13.93 0.00 8.62
CA PRO A 26 13.95 -1.05 7.60
C PRO A 26 14.55 -2.37 8.10
N SER A 27 15.64 -2.32 8.88
CA SER A 27 16.29 -3.50 9.44
C SER A 27 15.36 -4.33 10.33
N ARG A 28 14.43 -3.70 11.04
CA ARG A 28 13.44 -4.41 11.87
C ARG A 28 12.36 -5.09 11.04
N LEU A 29 11.99 -4.49 9.91
CA LEU A 29 11.06 -5.09 8.97
C LEU A 29 11.69 -6.31 8.29
N GLU A 30 12.97 -6.21 7.88
CA GLU A 30 13.71 -7.29 7.21
C GLU A 30 13.79 -8.56 8.07
N GLU A 31 13.84 -8.44 9.40
CA GLU A 31 13.80 -9.60 10.29
C GLU A 31 12.45 -10.34 10.27
N MET A 32 11.33 -9.61 10.09
CA MET A 32 9.95 -10.12 10.19
C MET A 32 9.67 -11.03 11.41
N ARG A 33 10.09 -10.62 12.61
CA ARG A 33 9.92 -11.39 13.87
C ARG A 33 8.87 -10.83 14.83
N GLY A 34 7.96 -10.00 14.34
CA GLY A 34 6.97 -9.30 15.17
C GLY A 34 7.53 -8.05 15.87
N TRP A 35 8.73 -7.60 15.48
CA TRP A 35 9.25 -6.30 15.91
C TRP A 35 8.33 -5.17 15.45
N ILE A 36 8.28 -4.12 16.27
CA ILE A 36 7.76 -2.84 15.81
C ILE A 36 8.79 -2.26 14.85
N TYR A 37 8.42 -2.15 13.59
CA TYR A 37 9.31 -1.64 12.56
C TYR A 37 9.00 -0.18 12.18
N GLY A 38 7.95 0.40 12.75
CA GLY A 38 7.65 1.81 12.56
C GLY A 38 6.42 2.25 13.33
N TYR A 39 6.21 3.56 13.34
CA TYR A 39 4.99 4.18 13.85
C TYR A 39 4.54 5.35 12.98
N ARG A 40 3.28 5.74 13.14
CA ARG A 40 2.71 6.99 12.65
C ARG A 40 1.93 7.68 13.76
N ASN A 41 2.31 8.90 14.11
CA ASN A 41 1.56 9.78 14.98
C ASN A 41 0.36 10.35 14.19
N GLU A 42 -0.83 9.82 14.47
CA GLU A 42 -2.09 10.21 13.82
C GLU A 42 -2.54 11.59 14.27
N THR A 43 -2.25 11.98 15.52
CA THR A 43 -2.47 13.33 16.03
C THR A 43 -1.61 14.34 15.27
N GLY A 44 -0.31 14.05 15.11
CA GLY A 44 0.63 14.87 14.33
C GLY A 44 0.28 14.92 12.84
N LYS A 45 -0.23 13.81 12.27
CA LYS A 45 -0.78 13.79 10.91
C LYS A 45 -1.98 14.73 10.74
N THR A 46 -2.84 14.80 11.75
CA THR A 46 -4.12 15.53 11.69
C THR A 46 -3.96 17.01 12.00
N TYR A 47 -3.19 17.36 13.03
CA TYR A 47 -3.08 18.73 13.55
C TYR A 47 -1.68 19.35 13.37
N GLY A 48 -0.72 18.61 12.84
CA GLY A 48 0.68 19.04 12.74
C GLY A 48 1.52 18.67 13.96
N MET A 49 2.83 18.57 13.76
CA MET A 49 3.76 18.10 14.79
C MET A 49 3.94 19.08 15.94
N ASP A 50 3.90 20.39 15.69
CA ASP A 50 4.05 21.39 16.75
C ASP A 50 2.94 21.26 17.79
N ILE A 51 1.69 21.17 17.33
CA ILE A 51 0.52 20.96 18.20
C ILE A 51 0.61 19.61 18.91
N ALA A 52 0.91 18.53 18.17
CA ALA A 52 1.04 17.19 18.73
C ALA A 52 2.12 17.10 19.83
N ASN A 53 3.23 17.85 19.68
CA ASN A 53 4.32 17.92 20.65
C ASN A 53 3.98 18.76 21.90
N GLU A 54 2.96 19.61 21.84
CA GLU A 54 2.45 20.36 22.98
C GLU A 54 1.38 19.59 23.75
N MET A 55 0.64 18.71 23.09
CA MET A 55 -0.40 17.87 23.69
C MET A 55 0.17 16.86 24.70
N GLU A 56 -0.61 16.58 25.75
CA GLU A 56 -0.25 15.60 26.80
C GLU A 56 -0.35 14.16 26.29
N GLU A 57 -1.30 13.88 25.42
CA GLU A 57 -1.55 12.56 24.86
C GLU A 57 -1.62 12.66 23.33
N ASN A 58 -1.17 11.60 22.66
CA ASN A 58 -1.23 11.46 21.21
C ASN A 58 -1.87 10.12 20.83
N LEU A 59 -2.42 10.06 19.62
CA LEU A 59 -2.83 8.82 18.97
C LEU A 59 -1.73 8.38 18.03
N VAL A 60 -1.19 7.18 18.26
CA VAL A 60 -0.04 6.65 17.53
C VAL A 60 -0.36 5.23 17.06
N THR A 61 -0.25 5.03 15.76
CA THR A 61 -0.36 3.73 15.12
C THR A 61 1.02 3.10 15.03
N VAL A 62 1.18 1.86 15.49
CA VAL A 62 2.44 1.09 15.39
C VAL A 62 2.27 -0.10 14.46
N TYR A 63 3.37 -0.49 13.80
CA TYR A 63 3.38 -1.51 12.76
C TYR A 63 4.27 -2.68 13.13
N GLN A 64 3.74 -3.89 13.03
CA GLN A 64 4.45 -5.14 13.25
C GLN A 64 4.27 -6.07 12.05
N ILE A 65 5.30 -6.85 11.76
CA ILE A 65 5.29 -7.85 10.70
C ILE A 65 5.96 -9.12 11.19
N VAL A 66 5.33 -10.26 10.93
CA VAL A 66 5.83 -11.58 11.34
C VAL A 66 5.72 -12.60 10.21
N LYS A 67 6.83 -13.26 9.93
CA LYS A 67 6.90 -14.36 8.96
C LYS A 67 6.66 -15.68 9.70
N THR A 68 5.66 -16.44 9.26
CA THR A 68 5.26 -17.71 9.87
C THR A 68 5.07 -18.77 8.81
N VAL A 69 5.49 -20.01 9.09
CA VAL A 69 5.41 -21.13 8.15
C VAL A 69 3.97 -21.66 8.01
N GLU A 70 3.18 -21.62 9.08
CA GLU A 70 1.84 -22.22 9.13
C GLU A 70 0.74 -21.15 9.13
N HIS A 71 0.43 -20.62 10.31
CA HIS A 71 -0.70 -19.73 10.54
C HIS A 71 -0.24 -18.37 11.11
N PRO A 72 -0.94 -17.28 10.75
CA PRO A 72 -0.72 -15.98 11.38
C PRO A 72 -0.85 -16.11 12.90
N PRO A 73 0.04 -15.50 13.70
CA PRO A 73 -0.12 -15.49 15.15
C PRO A 73 -1.45 -14.83 15.53
N PRO A 74 -2.12 -15.28 16.60
CA PRO A 74 -3.34 -14.63 17.06
C PRO A 74 -3.02 -13.19 17.52
N PRO A 75 -4.01 -12.26 17.49
CA PRO A 75 -3.81 -10.87 17.94
C PRO A 75 -3.15 -10.73 19.31
N LEU A 76 -3.52 -11.60 20.26
CA LEU A 76 -2.90 -11.64 21.60
C LEU A 76 -1.37 -11.81 21.56
N LYS A 77 -0.85 -12.56 20.58
CA LYS A 77 0.60 -12.75 20.43
C LYS A 77 1.29 -11.47 19.97
N PHE A 78 0.65 -10.69 19.10
CA PHE A 78 1.16 -9.36 18.70
C PHE A 78 1.18 -8.39 19.88
N ARG A 79 0.17 -8.42 20.76
CA ARG A 79 0.19 -7.62 22.01
C ARG A 79 1.36 -7.98 22.92
N GLN A 80 1.67 -9.27 23.07
CA GLN A 80 2.85 -9.69 23.82
C GLN A 80 4.16 -9.17 23.19
N TYR A 81 4.26 -9.20 21.85
CA TYR A 81 5.40 -8.62 21.14
C TYR A 81 5.47 -7.11 21.32
N LEU A 82 4.34 -6.41 21.24
CA LEU A 82 4.24 -4.97 21.47
C LEU A 82 4.80 -4.63 22.85
N GLU A 83 4.26 -5.22 23.92
CA GLU A 83 4.69 -4.99 25.30
C GLU A 83 6.19 -5.27 25.49
N TYR A 84 6.68 -6.39 24.93
CA TYR A 84 8.07 -6.80 25.08
C TYR A 84 9.06 -5.91 24.31
N TYR A 85 8.71 -5.52 23.08
CA TYR A 85 9.61 -4.79 22.20
C TYR A 85 9.53 -3.29 22.40
N LEU A 86 8.35 -2.70 22.64
CA LEU A 86 8.19 -1.24 22.76
C LEU A 86 9.11 -0.66 23.84
N ALA A 87 9.23 -1.33 24.98
CA ALA A 87 10.10 -0.94 26.08
C ALA A 87 11.62 -0.98 25.75
N LYS A 88 12.01 -1.58 24.62
CA LYS A 88 13.41 -1.76 24.18
C LYS A 88 13.78 -0.90 22.98
N LEU A 89 12.83 -0.15 22.42
CA LEU A 89 13.07 0.67 21.23
C LEU A 89 13.64 2.01 21.63
N GLU A 90 14.95 2.19 21.42
CA GLU A 90 15.64 3.44 21.74
C GLU A 90 15.10 4.65 20.97
N TRP A 91 14.50 4.42 19.79
CA TRP A 91 13.91 5.45 18.95
C TRP A 91 12.43 5.72 19.24
N TRP A 92 11.79 4.96 20.14
CA TRP A 92 10.40 5.19 20.52
C TRP A 92 10.34 6.45 21.41
N PRO A 93 9.70 7.54 20.95
CA PRO A 93 9.78 8.82 21.67
C PRO A 93 8.76 8.91 22.81
N TYR A 94 7.84 7.95 22.92
CA TYR A 94 6.81 7.96 23.96
C TYR A 94 7.22 7.08 25.14
N GLY A 95 6.53 7.24 26.28
CA GLY A 95 6.75 6.39 27.44
C GLY A 95 6.27 4.95 27.22
N ALA A 96 6.45 4.12 28.25
CA ALA A 96 5.84 2.79 28.33
C ALA A 96 4.37 2.82 28.77
N ASP A 97 3.85 4.00 29.14
CA ASP A 97 2.44 4.20 29.51
C ASP A 97 1.61 4.49 28.25
N TYR A 98 0.76 3.53 27.88
CA TYR A 98 -0.12 3.60 26.73
C TYR A 98 -1.38 2.77 26.94
N GLU A 99 -2.43 3.11 26.20
CA GLU A 99 -3.67 2.35 26.09
C GLU A 99 -3.82 1.82 24.66
N VAL A 100 -4.13 0.53 24.51
CA VAL A 100 -4.48 -0.06 23.20
C VAL A 100 -5.95 0.23 22.92
N LEU A 101 -6.23 1.01 21.89
CA LEU A 101 -7.59 1.39 21.51
C LEU A 101 -8.20 0.44 20.47
N SER A 102 -7.41 0.07 19.46
CA SER A 102 -7.85 -0.81 18.37
C SER A 102 -6.67 -1.55 17.77
N GLU A 103 -6.93 -2.70 17.17
CA GLU A 103 -5.92 -3.52 16.50
C GLU A 103 -6.50 -4.22 15.27
N VAL A 104 -5.67 -4.39 14.25
CA VAL A 104 -6.05 -5.04 13.00
C VAL A 104 -4.95 -6.00 12.60
N THR A 105 -5.33 -7.27 12.40
CA THR A 105 -4.43 -8.30 11.86
C THR A 105 -4.84 -8.58 10.43
N THR A 106 -3.89 -8.40 9.51
CA THR A 106 -4.09 -8.67 8.08
C THR A 106 -3.07 -9.69 7.61
N PRO A 107 -3.50 -10.84 7.05
CA PRO A 107 -2.56 -11.71 6.35
C PRO A 107 -1.97 -10.96 5.17
N TYR A 108 -0.76 -11.34 4.78
CA TYR A 108 -0.16 -10.86 3.53
C TYR A 108 -1.05 -11.14 2.32
N PHE A 109 -0.83 -10.46 1.21
CA PHE A 109 -1.55 -10.84 -0.01
C PHE A 109 -1.02 -12.13 -0.60
N ASP A 110 -1.96 -12.92 -1.10
CA ASP A 110 -1.65 -14.07 -1.93
C ASP A 110 -1.03 -13.57 -3.23
N HIS A 111 0.09 -14.19 -3.60
CA HIS A 111 0.86 -13.87 -4.80
C HIS A 111 1.56 -15.13 -5.30
N PHE A 112 1.88 -15.13 -6.59
CA PHE A 112 2.61 -16.19 -7.26
C PHE A 112 4.10 -16.05 -6.96
N GLY A 113 4.74 -17.17 -6.60
CA GLY A 113 6.19 -17.19 -6.43
C GLY A 113 6.92 -17.05 -7.77
N PRO A 114 8.26 -16.89 -7.78
CA PRO A 114 9.03 -16.85 -9.02
C PRO A 114 8.78 -18.05 -9.95
N GLU A 115 8.67 -19.26 -9.40
CA GLU A 115 8.41 -20.48 -10.18
C GLU A 115 7.02 -20.48 -10.83
N ASP A 116 6.00 -20.00 -10.11
CA ASP A 116 4.63 -19.88 -10.65
C ASP A 116 4.54 -18.79 -11.72
N LEU A 117 5.32 -17.71 -11.57
CA LEU A 117 5.41 -16.64 -12.57
C LEU A 117 6.05 -17.15 -13.86
N GLU A 118 7.10 -17.97 -13.78
CA GLU A 118 7.71 -18.64 -14.95
C GLU A 118 6.75 -19.61 -15.65
N LEU A 119 5.75 -20.13 -14.94
CA LEU A 119 4.68 -20.98 -15.50
C LEU A 119 3.46 -20.18 -15.99
N ASN A 120 3.57 -18.85 -16.05
CA ASN A 120 2.51 -17.95 -16.48
C ASN A 120 1.21 -18.07 -15.67
N MET A 121 1.30 -18.46 -14.40
CA MET A 121 0.12 -18.69 -13.56
C MET A 121 -0.84 -17.49 -13.45
N PRO A 122 -0.38 -16.22 -13.35
CA PRO A 122 -1.30 -15.07 -13.40
C PRO A 122 -2.14 -15.00 -14.69
N TRP A 123 -1.55 -15.37 -15.84
CA TRP A 123 -2.24 -15.36 -17.14
C TRP A 123 -3.13 -16.57 -17.32
N ASN A 124 -2.72 -17.75 -16.85
CA ASN A 124 -3.60 -18.92 -16.76
C ASN A 124 -4.85 -18.60 -15.93
N TYR A 125 -4.69 -17.79 -14.87
CA TYR A 125 -5.78 -17.31 -14.03
C TYR A 125 -6.65 -16.24 -14.74
N LEU A 126 -6.05 -15.41 -15.59
CA LEU A 126 -6.78 -14.48 -16.46
C LEU A 126 -7.61 -15.24 -17.52
N ASP A 127 -7.09 -16.34 -18.06
CA ASP A 127 -7.74 -17.15 -19.10
C ASP A 127 -8.95 -17.96 -18.61
N ILE A 128 -9.14 -18.08 -17.30
CA ILE A 128 -10.33 -18.74 -16.71
C ILE A 128 -11.43 -17.75 -16.33
N GLN A 129 -11.20 -16.44 -16.45
CA GLN A 129 -12.19 -15.43 -16.11
C GLN A 129 -13.44 -15.57 -16.98
N GLY A 130 -14.62 -15.57 -16.35
CA GLY A 130 -15.91 -15.74 -17.02
C GLY A 130 -16.30 -17.20 -17.29
N LYS A 131 -15.37 -18.16 -17.23
CA LYS A 131 -15.70 -19.59 -17.40
C LYS A 131 -16.61 -20.06 -16.26
N ASN A 132 -17.57 -20.91 -16.59
CA ASN A 132 -18.55 -21.44 -15.64
C ASN A 132 -19.26 -20.34 -14.82
N HIS A 133 -19.62 -19.23 -15.49
CA HIS A 133 -20.28 -18.07 -14.88
C HIS A 133 -19.54 -17.53 -13.64
N THR A 134 -18.20 -17.54 -13.65
CA THR A 134 -17.38 -17.15 -12.50
C THR A 134 -16.33 -16.13 -12.88
N ALA A 135 -16.26 -15.07 -12.09
CA ALA A 135 -15.20 -14.07 -12.14
C ALA A 135 -14.48 -14.03 -10.79
N PHE A 136 -13.15 -13.94 -10.83
CA PHE A 136 -12.34 -13.81 -9.62
C PHE A 136 -11.79 -12.38 -9.58
N VAL A 137 -12.46 -11.52 -8.82
CA VAL A 137 -12.16 -10.07 -8.75
C VAL A 137 -11.21 -9.72 -7.61
N HIS A 138 -10.58 -10.71 -6.98
CA HIS A 138 -9.83 -10.56 -5.74
C HIS A 138 -8.41 -10.01 -5.98
N ALA A 139 -7.83 -9.42 -4.92
CA ALA A 139 -6.45 -8.97 -4.87
C ALA A 139 -5.41 -9.99 -5.37
N SER A 140 -5.64 -11.28 -5.12
CA SER A 140 -4.74 -12.39 -5.46
C SER A 140 -4.53 -12.60 -6.95
N THR A 141 -5.34 -11.97 -7.80
CA THR A 141 -5.20 -12.08 -9.27
C THR A 141 -4.16 -11.13 -9.84
N CYS A 142 -3.77 -10.09 -9.10
CA CYS A 142 -2.81 -9.11 -9.56
C CYS A 142 -2.06 -8.45 -8.39
N PHE A 143 -2.76 -7.67 -7.56
CA PHE A 143 -2.18 -7.01 -6.39
C PHE A 143 -3.30 -6.52 -5.46
N GLU A 144 -3.01 -6.33 -4.17
CA GLU A 144 -4.04 -6.12 -3.15
C GLU A 144 -4.43 -4.68 -2.83
N SER A 145 -3.72 -3.70 -3.38
CA SER A 145 -4.07 -2.32 -3.10
C SER A 145 -5.42 -1.94 -3.72
N VAL A 146 -6.07 -0.94 -3.14
CA VAL A 146 -7.38 -0.46 -3.61
C VAL A 146 -7.36 -0.10 -5.10
N LEU A 147 -6.31 0.57 -5.56
CA LEU A 147 -6.12 0.88 -6.99
C LEU A 147 -6.06 -0.38 -7.84
N HIS A 148 -5.31 -1.40 -7.44
CA HIS A 148 -5.14 -2.60 -8.25
C HIS A 148 -6.40 -3.47 -8.29
N CYS A 149 -7.16 -3.53 -7.20
CA CYS A 149 -8.51 -4.12 -7.23
C CYS A 149 -9.41 -3.39 -8.24
N TRP A 150 -9.43 -2.06 -8.23
CA TRP A 150 -10.21 -1.27 -9.17
C TRP A 150 -9.76 -1.45 -10.63
N LEU A 151 -8.45 -1.38 -10.89
CA LEU A 151 -7.88 -1.59 -12.21
C LEU A 151 -8.16 -2.99 -12.75
N TYR A 152 -8.04 -4.03 -11.91
CA TYR A 152 -8.32 -5.41 -12.33
C TYR A 152 -9.80 -5.63 -12.62
N ILE A 153 -10.70 -5.08 -11.80
CA ILE A 153 -12.15 -5.12 -12.08
C ILE A 153 -12.45 -4.43 -13.42
N ASN A 154 -11.84 -3.27 -13.69
CA ASN A 154 -12.02 -2.60 -14.97
C ASN A 154 -11.46 -3.42 -16.13
N LEU A 155 -10.28 -4.04 -15.99
CA LEU A 155 -9.70 -4.94 -16.99
C LEU A 155 -10.66 -6.06 -17.40
N LEU A 156 -11.40 -6.62 -16.44
CA LEU A 156 -12.32 -7.74 -16.67
C LEU A 156 -13.63 -7.31 -17.33
N PHE A 157 -14.25 -6.25 -16.83
CA PHE A 157 -15.63 -5.90 -17.14
C PHE A 157 -15.80 -4.69 -18.03
N THR A 158 -14.77 -3.84 -18.16
CA THR A 158 -14.81 -2.66 -19.02
C THR A 158 -13.94 -2.93 -20.24
N PRO A 159 -14.51 -2.89 -21.46
CA PRO A 159 -13.69 -3.08 -22.64
C PRO A 159 -12.74 -1.88 -22.82
N ASP A 160 -11.50 -2.16 -23.21
CA ASP A 160 -10.49 -1.12 -23.50
C ASP A 160 -10.89 -0.21 -24.68
N ASP A 161 -11.88 -0.65 -25.46
CA ASP A 161 -12.48 0.02 -26.61
C ASP A 161 -14.00 -0.23 -26.58
N PRO A 162 -14.87 0.80 -26.59
CA PRO A 162 -16.32 0.61 -26.57
C PRO A 162 -16.88 -0.25 -27.71
N SER A 163 -16.12 -0.45 -28.80
CA SER A 163 -16.48 -1.34 -29.90
C SER A 163 -16.15 -2.83 -29.65
N LYS A 164 -15.41 -3.14 -28.58
CA LYS A 164 -15.03 -4.51 -28.19
C LYS A 164 -15.92 -5.03 -27.06
N LYS A 165 -16.04 -6.36 -27.00
CA LYS A 165 -16.65 -7.04 -25.86
C LYS A 165 -15.75 -6.95 -24.62
N SER A 166 -16.38 -6.91 -23.44
CA SER A 166 -15.69 -7.14 -22.17
C SER A 166 -15.05 -8.53 -22.14
N ARG A 167 -14.03 -8.73 -21.31
CA ARG A 167 -13.35 -10.04 -21.19
C ARG A 167 -14.24 -11.08 -20.53
N ILE A 168 -15.16 -10.62 -19.69
CA ILE A 168 -16.19 -11.45 -19.05
C ILE A 168 -17.55 -11.05 -19.60
N GLU A 169 -18.32 -12.04 -20.04
CA GLU A 169 -19.73 -11.87 -20.39
C GLU A 169 -20.56 -11.92 -19.10
N LEU A 170 -21.28 -10.82 -18.84
CA LEU A 170 -22.27 -10.76 -17.77
C LEU A 170 -23.65 -11.19 -18.33
N PRO A 171 -24.58 -11.67 -17.49
CA PRO A 171 -25.91 -12.05 -17.94
C PRO A 171 -26.64 -10.92 -18.68
N GLU A 172 -27.28 -11.22 -19.82
CA GLU A 172 -28.07 -10.21 -20.55
C GLU A 172 -29.24 -9.68 -19.70
N ASP A 173 -29.90 -10.58 -18.97
CA ASP A 173 -30.96 -10.24 -18.03
C ASP A 173 -30.40 -9.56 -16.76
N LYS A 174 -30.74 -8.28 -16.58
CA LYS A 174 -30.34 -7.47 -15.41
C LYS A 174 -30.98 -7.91 -14.10
N SER A 175 -31.96 -8.80 -14.14
CA SER A 175 -32.55 -9.44 -12.97
C SER A 175 -31.89 -10.77 -12.59
N ALA A 176 -30.97 -11.29 -13.42
CA ALA A 176 -30.25 -12.51 -13.14
C ALA A 176 -29.52 -12.44 -11.79
N PRO A 177 -29.59 -13.50 -10.96
CA PRO A 177 -28.98 -13.51 -9.65
C PRO A 177 -27.45 -13.58 -9.75
N ILE A 178 -26.77 -12.62 -9.10
CA ILE A 178 -25.32 -12.58 -9.00
C ILE A 178 -24.93 -12.61 -7.52
N VAL A 179 -24.04 -13.53 -7.15
CA VAL A 179 -23.48 -13.63 -5.80
C VAL A 179 -22.01 -13.22 -5.83
N ILE A 180 -21.63 -12.32 -4.92
CA ILE A 180 -20.25 -11.91 -4.66
C ILE A 180 -19.85 -12.48 -3.30
N LEU A 181 -18.67 -13.09 -3.23
CA LEU A 181 -18.09 -13.58 -1.97
C LEU A 181 -17.06 -12.57 -1.44
N GLY A 182 -17.33 -12.04 -0.25
CA GLY A 182 -16.54 -11.02 0.44
C GLY A 182 -17.02 -9.59 0.18
N ALA A 183 -17.25 -8.83 1.24
CA ALA A 183 -17.51 -7.38 1.24
C ALA A 183 -16.22 -6.58 1.53
N GLY A 184 -15.07 -7.12 1.14
CA GLY A 184 -13.82 -6.37 1.04
C GLY A 184 -13.83 -5.37 -0.11
N VAL A 185 -12.72 -4.64 -0.30
CA VAL A 185 -12.60 -3.61 -1.33
C VAL A 185 -12.99 -4.11 -2.72
N SER A 186 -12.48 -5.27 -3.14
CA SER A 186 -12.81 -5.87 -4.44
C SER A 186 -14.31 -6.16 -4.60
N GLY A 187 -14.94 -6.75 -3.58
CA GLY A 187 -16.37 -7.07 -3.60
C GLY A 187 -17.26 -5.83 -3.62
N LEU A 188 -16.91 -4.80 -2.85
CA LEU A 188 -17.61 -3.51 -2.88
C LEU A 188 -17.49 -2.82 -4.23
N LEU A 189 -16.29 -2.80 -4.82
CA LEU A 189 -16.07 -2.21 -6.14
C LEU A 189 -16.82 -2.98 -7.24
N ALA A 190 -16.78 -4.31 -7.23
CA ALA A 190 -17.50 -5.14 -8.19
C ALA A 190 -19.02 -5.00 -8.02
N GLY A 191 -19.51 -5.00 -6.79
CA GLY A 191 -20.93 -4.76 -6.48
C GLY A 191 -21.39 -3.37 -6.95
N ASN A 192 -20.55 -2.35 -6.76
CA ASN A 192 -20.84 -1.00 -7.27
C ASN A 192 -20.89 -0.98 -8.81
N LEU A 193 -19.93 -1.63 -9.47
CA LEU A 193 -19.91 -1.71 -10.94
C LEU A 193 -21.19 -2.38 -11.46
N LEU A 194 -21.59 -3.52 -10.90
CA LEU A 194 -22.82 -4.21 -11.31
C LEU A 194 -24.07 -3.34 -11.07
N ARG A 195 -24.11 -2.60 -9.96
CA ARG A 195 -25.18 -1.62 -9.70
C ARG A 195 -25.22 -0.53 -10.77
N ASP A 196 -24.06 0.05 -11.12
CA ASP A 196 -23.93 1.07 -12.16
C ASP A 196 -24.35 0.54 -13.55
N LEU A 197 -24.10 -0.75 -13.81
CA LEU A 197 -24.55 -1.48 -15.01
C LEU A 197 -26.03 -1.90 -14.98
N GLY A 198 -26.76 -1.54 -13.91
CA GLY A 198 -28.20 -1.74 -13.79
C GLY A 198 -28.65 -3.10 -13.24
N TYR A 199 -27.74 -3.99 -12.81
CA TYR A 199 -28.13 -5.27 -12.21
C TYR A 199 -28.87 -5.04 -10.89
N LYS A 200 -29.99 -5.76 -10.70
CA LYS A 200 -30.90 -5.57 -9.57
C LYS A 200 -30.82 -6.68 -8.53
N SER A 201 -30.34 -7.86 -8.91
CA SER A 201 -30.28 -9.05 -8.07
C SER A 201 -28.84 -9.41 -7.70
N VAL A 202 -28.14 -8.48 -7.04
CA VAL A 202 -26.76 -8.69 -6.58
C VAL A 202 -26.76 -8.89 -5.06
N ARG A 203 -26.18 -9.99 -4.59
CA ARG A 203 -25.99 -10.27 -3.15
C ARG A 203 -24.51 -10.45 -2.83
N ILE A 204 -24.03 -9.77 -1.80
CA ILE A 204 -22.68 -9.91 -1.27
C ILE A 204 -22.75 -10.73 0.02
N LEU A 205 -21.97 -11.80 0.13
CA LEU A 205 -21.85 -12.63 1.31
C LEU A 205 -20.51 -12.35 1.99
N GLU A 206 -20.54 -11.86 3.23
CA GLU A 206 -19.34 -11.47 3.99
C GLU A 206 -19.16 -12.38 5.20
N LYS A 207 -17.94 -12.90 5.37
CA LYS A 207 -17.61 -13.83 6.45
C LYS A 207 -17.62 -13.17 7.82
N THR A 208 -17.21 -11.91 7.89
CA THR A 208 -17.15 -11.14 9.13
C THR A 208 -18.44 -10.35 9.38
N ASP A 209 -18.49 -9.62 10.48
CA ASP A 209 -19.56 -8.71 10.87
C ASP A 209 -19.41 -7.32 10.24
N ARG A 210 -18.43 -7.12 9.35
CA ARG A 210 -18.09 -5.81 8.77
C ARG A 210 -17.69 -5.89 7.30
N TYR A 211 -17.81 -4.76 6.60
CA TYR A 211 -17.27 -4.59 5.25
C TYR A 211 -15.86 -3.95 5.28
N GLY A 212 -15.30 -3.74 4.09
CA GLY A 212 -14.03 -3.01 3.88
C GLY A 212 -12.78 -3.90 3.90
N GLY A 213 -12.88 -5.14 4.37
CA GLY A 213 -11.78 -6.10 4.34
C GLY A 213 -10.55 -5.59 5.09
N LYS A 214 -9.40 -5.51 4.41
CA LYS A 214 -8.13 -5.00 4.98
C LYS A 214 -8.10 -3.48 5.16
N THR A 215 -9.12 -2.75 4.68
CA THR A 215 -9.25 -1.32 4.98
C THR A 215 -9.90 -1.13 6.34
N HIS A 216 -9.27 -0.32 7.20
CA HIS A 216 -9.78 -0.06 8.53
C HIS A 216 -9.38 1.34 9.01
N THR A 217 -10.35 2.25 9.03
CA THR A 217 -10.24 3.59 9.59
C THR A 217 -10.95 3.65 10.95
N VAL A 218 -10.28 4.21 11.96
CA VAL A 218 -10.84 4.51 13.29
C VAL A 218 -10.85 6.03 13.51
N PRO A 219 -12.03 6.68 13.45
CA PRO A 219 -12.16 8.09 13.82
C PRO A 219 -12.21 8.24 15.34
N GLU A 220 -11.20 8.88 15.94
CA GLU A 220 -11.12 9.10 17.38
C GLU A 220 -11.40 10.55 17.76
N GLY A 221 -12.29 10.75 18.73
CA GLY A 221 -12.68 12.08 19.20
C GLY A 221 -11.67 12.73 20.15
N PHE A 222 -10.82 11.92 20.79
CA PHE A 222 -9.80 12.37 21.75
C PHE A 222 -8.59 11.42 21.74
N PRO A 223 -7.40 11.90 22.16
CA PRO A 223 -7.04 13.28 22.48
C PRO A 223 -7.09 14.21 21.26
N ARG A 224 -7.47 15.48 21.48
CA ARG A 224 -7.54 16.54 20.46
C ARG A 224 -7.20 17.91 21.06
N PRO A 225 -6.75 18.89 20.25
CA PRO A 225 -6.48 20.25 20.73
C PRO A 225 -7.72 20.94 21.32
N PRO A 226 -7.55 21.83 22.32
CA PRO A 226 -8.63 22.69 22.79
C PRO A 226 -9.15 23.54 21.61
N ASN A 227 -10.46 23.52 21.37
CA ASN A 227 -11.18 24.19 20.26
C ASN A 227 -11.22 23.45 18.92
N GLU A 228 -10.52 22.32 18.75
CA GLU A 228 -10.73 21.51 17.56
C GLU A 228 -12.00 20.68 17.67
N THR A 229 -12.75 20.48 16.59
CA THR A 229 -14.00 19.67 16.59
C THR A 229 -13.92 18.42 15.73
N LYS A 230 -12.87 18.31 14.91
CA LYS A 230 -12.67 17.17 14.02
C LYS A 230 -12.04 16.02 14.79
N ASN A 231 -12.49 14.81 14.49
CA ASN A 231 -11.85 13.59 14.95
C ASN A 231 -10.45 13.46 14.33
N THR A 232 -9.55 12.79 15.05
CA THR A 232 -8.32 12.26 14.49
C THR A 232 -8.64 11.02 13.68
N ILE A 233 -8.27 11.01 12.40
CA ILE A 233 -8.51 9.87 11.52
C ILE A 233 -7.32 8.91 11.59
N CYS A 234 -7.50 7.75 12.22
CA CYS A 234 -6.46 6.74 12.40
C CYS A 234 -6.64 5.62 11.37
N GLU A 235 -5.66 5.41 10.48
CA GLU A 235 -5.74 4.38 9.43
C GLU A 235 -4.95 3.14 9.84
N LEU A 236 -5.63 2.07 10.24
CA LEU A 236 -4.99 0.82 10.68
C LEU A 236 -4.73 -0.14 9.51
N GLY A 237 -5.27 0.17 8.33
CA GLY A 237 -5.04 -0.56 7.08
C GLY A 237 -4.63 0.38 5.95
N THR A 238 -5.40 0.40 4.86
CA THR A 238 -5.16 1.29 3.71
C THR A 238 -5.14 2.77 4.12
N CYS A 239 -4.10 3.51 3.72
CA CYS A 239 -3.95 4.94 4.06
C CYS A 239 -3.71 5.83 2.83
N TYR A 240 -2.84 5.42 1.92
CA TYR A 240 -2.25 6.32 0.93
C TYR A 240 -2.90 6.24 -0.46
N LEU A 241 -2.91 7.38 -1.15
CA LEU A 241 -3.20 7.50 -2.58
C LEU A 241 -1.99 8.12 -3.27
N SER A 242 -1.47 7.44 -4.28
CA SER A 242 -0.42 7.94 -5.18
C SER A 242 -1.03 8.63 -6.41
N PRO A 243 -0.23 9.29 -7.27
CA PRO A 243 -0.72 9.88 -8.52
C PRO A 243 -1.44 8.88 -9.45
N ALA A 244 -1.13 7.59 -9.35
CA ALA A 244 -1.80 6.56 -10.13
C ALA A 244 -3.30 6.38 -9.78
N TYR A 245 -3.77 6.95 -8.66
CA TYR A 245 -5.16 6.92 -8.24
C TYR A 245 -6.03 8.00 -8.89
N ASP A 246 -5.46 8.94 -9.67
CA ASP A 246 -6.19 10.13 -10.13
C ASP A 246 -7.48 9.81 -10.90
N GLU A 247 -7.47 8.82 -11.81
CA GLU A 247 -8.69 8.39 -12.51
C GLU A 247 -9.69 7.71 -11.57
N MET A 248 -9.23 6.85 -10.68
CA MET A 248 -10.09 6.20 -9.69
C MET A 248 -10.77 7.24 -8.79
N VAL A 249 -10.05 8.29 -8.39
CA VAL A 249 -10.57 9.38 -7.56
C VAL A 249 -11.71 10.11 -8.25
N LYS A 250 -11.63 10.32 -9.57
CA LYS A 250 -12.76 10.88 -10.34
C LYS A 250 -13.98 9.95 -10.28
N THR A 251 -13.79 8.64 -10.40
CA THR A 251 -14.88 7.66 -10.27
C THR A 251 -15.47 7.64 -8.86
N LEU A 252 -14.65 7.78 -7.82
CA LEU A 252 -15.08 7.80 -6.42
C LEU A 252 -15.75 9.12 -6.00
N ALA A 253 -15.68 10.17 -6.82
CA ALA A 253 -16.20 11.50 -6.48
C ALA A 253 -17.69 11.48 -6.07
N LYS A 254 -18.49 10.56 -6.62
CA LYS A 254 -19.90 10.35 -6.25
C LYS A 254 -20.13 9.86 -4.82
N PHE A 255 -19.08 9.40 -4.13
CA PHE A 255 -19.12 8.95 -2.74
C PHE A 255 -18.40 9.89 -1.79
N THR A 256 -17.59 10.82 -2.30
CA THR A 256 -16.69 11.63 -1.48
C THR A 256 -16.99 13.13 -1.51
N THR A 257 -17.53 13.64 -2.62
CA THR A 257 -17.70 15.09 -2.83
C THR A 257 -18.72 15.70 -1.89
N ASP A 258 -19.94 15.16 -1.88
CA ASP A 258 -21.07 15.73 -1.12
C ASP A 258 -20.90 15.58 0.39
N VAL A 259 -20.04 14.65 0.82
CA VAL A 259 -19.75 14.36 2.22
C VAL A 259 -18.47 15.05 2.70
N GLY A 260 -17.78 15.76 1.80
CA GLY A 260 -16.59 16.52 2.13
C GLY A 260 -15.34 15.67 2.42
N ASN A 261 -15.30 14.41 1.97
CA ASN A 261 -14.11 13.58 2.06
C ASN A 261 -13.11 13.96 0.96
N LYS A 262 -12.16 14.81 1.28
CA LYS A 262 -11.22 15.42 0.33
C LYS A 262 -9.88 14.69 0.35
N ARG A 263 -9.16 14.70 -0.78
CA ARG A 263 -7.74 14.35 -0.78
C ARG A 263 -6.94 15.44 -0.09
N VAL A 264 -6.15 15.04 0.89
CA VAL A 264 -5.23 15.91 1.64
C VAL A 264 -3.80 15.40 1.48
N GLY A 265 -2.85 16.33 1.44
CA GLY A 265 -1.43 16.00 1.32
C GLY A 265 -0.91 15.19 2.50
N PHE A 266 0.05 14.29 2.24
CA PHE A 266 0.71 13.49 3.26
C PHE A 266 2.22 13.62 3.15
N GLY A 267 2.88 14.07 4.23
CA GLY A 267 4.33 14.17 4.31
C GLY A 267 4.87 15.49 4.85
N GLY A 268 4.02 16.52 4.93
CA GLY A 268 4.39 17.85 5.42
C GLY A 268 5.40 18.56 4.51
N PRO A 269 5.69 19.85 4.76
CA PRO A 269 6.64 20.60 3.94
C PRO A 269 7.99 19.89 3.81
N GLY A 270 8.44 19.67 2.57
CA GLY A 270 9.71 19.04 2.27
C GLY A 270 9.83 17.54 2.61
N GLY A 271 8.76 16.87 3.07
CA GLY A 271 8.78 15.45 3.41
C GLY A 271 9.36 15.11 4.78
N ASN A 272 9.66 16.13 5.60
CA ASN A 272 10.30 15.99 6.92
C ASN A 272 9.42 15.33 7.99
N PHE A 273 8.12 15.14 7.72
CA PHE A 273 7.26 14.37 8.60
C PHE A 273 7.70 12.90 8.75
N ARG A 274 8.48 12.39 7.79
CA ARG A 274 8.95 11.01 7.73
C ARG A 274 10.43 10.92 8.09
N GLY A 275 10.74 10.13 9.10
CA GLY A 275 12.09 9.77 9.52
C GLY A 275 12.40 8.29 9.29
N ILE A 276 13.67 7.98 9.07
CA ILE A 276 14.18 6.63 8.79
C ILE A 276 15.28 6.30 9.79
N ILE A 277 15.20 5.13 10.42
CA ILE A 277 16.29 4.56 11.22
C ILE A 277 17.35 3.99 10.29
N THR A 278 18.60 4.40 10.50
CA THR A 278 19.71 4.08 9.59
C THR A 278 20.53 2.86 10.02
N GLN A 279 20.21 2.28 11.19
CA GLN A 279 20.89 1.11 11.72
C GLN A 279 20.84 -0.07 10.74
N GLY A 280 22.01 -0.55 10.34
CA GLY A 280 22.18 -1.68 9.42
C GLY A 280 21.89 -1.35 7.95
N GLN A 281 21.67 -0.08 7.61
CA GLN A 281 21.25 0.31 6.26
C GLN A 281 22.38 0.82 5.36
N PHE A 282 23.58 1.05 5.91
CA PHE A 282 24.70 1.66 5.19
C PHE A 282 25.96 0.82 5.32
N SER A 283 26.81 0.84 4.28
CA SER A 283 28.07 0.07 4.26
C SER A 283 29.17 0.61 5.19
N GLY A 284 28.96 1.77 5.81
CA GLY A 284 29.93 2.41 6.71
C GLY A 284 30.98 3.29 6.01
N LYS A 285 30.83 3.56 4.71
CA LYS A 285 31.74 4.43 3.92
C LYS A 285 31.79 5.88 4.43
N PHE A 286 30.73 6.36 5.07
CA PHE A 286 30.65 7.70 5.65
C PHE A 286 29.72 7.69 6.88
N PRO A 287 29.87 8.63 7.83
CA PRO A 287 29.02 8.69 9.00
C PRO A 287 27.58 9.08 8.61
N VAL A 288 26.60 8.36 9.13
CA VAL A 288 25.18 8.64 8.95
C VAL A 288 24.52 8.77 10.32
N PRO A 289 23.72 9.82 10.60
CA PRO A 289 22.99 9.94 11.84
C PRO A 289 22.05 8.74 12.08
N PRO A 290 21.77 8.34 13.34
CA PRO A 290 20.90 7.20 13.65
C PRO A 290 19.47 7.33 13.08
N VAL A 291 19.00 8.57 12.94
CA VAL A 291 17.72 8.93 12.32
C VAL A 291 17.98 10.06 11.33
N VAL A 292 17.43 9.94 10.13
CA VAL A 292 17.46 11.00 9.11
C VAL A 292 16.07 11.17 8.51
N SER A 293 15.79 12.32 7.89
CA SER A 293 14.54 12.50 7.15
C SER A 293 14.48 11.57 5.94
N TYR A 294 13.27 11.26 5.46
CA TYR A 294 13.08 10.45 4.26
C TYR A 294 13.79 11.01 3.01
N PRO A 295 13.74 12.32 2.70
CA PRO A 295 14.52 12.88 1.59
C PRO A 295 16.03 12.69 1.76
N GLU A 296 16.57 12.90 2.96
CA GLU A 296 17.99 12.69 3.24
C GLU A 296 18.38 11.22 3.09
N TYR A 297 17.55 10.31 3.60
CA TYR A 297 17.74 8.87 3.49
C TYR A 297 17.91 8.44 2.03
N ILE A 298 17.05 8.92 1.14
CA ILE A 298 17.13 8.57 -0.29
C ILE A 298 18.47 8.98 -0.89
N LEU A 299 18.93 10.22 -0.62
CA LEU A 299 20.19 10.72 -1.17
C LEU A 299 21.41 10.02 -0.58
N LEU A 300 21.43 9.82 0.73
CA LEU A 300 22.51 9.10 1.41
C LEU A 300 22.57 7.65 0.94
N LYS A 301 21.41 6.98 0.81
CA LYS A 301 21.34 5.59 0.37
C LYS A 301 21.78 5.46 -1.09
N ALA A 302 21.38 6.39 -1.95
CA ALA A 302 21.86 6.43 -3.33
C ALA A 302 23.39 6.61 -3.40
N ALA A 303 23.98 7.46 -2.57
CA ALA A 303 25.43 7.63 -2.49
C ALA A 303 26.16 6.34 -2.05
N ASP A 304 25.64 5.67 -1.02
CA ASP A 304 26.22 4.42 -0.50
C ASP A 304 26.20 3.28 -1.54
N GLU A 305 25.06 3.10 -2.20
CA GLU A 305 24.80 2.04 -3.18
C GLU A 305 25.55 2.26 -4.50
N THR A 306 25.66 3.51 -4.97
CA THR A 306 26.32 3.84 -6.24
C THR A 306 27.80 4.17 -6.11
N GLY A 307 28.28 4.46 -4.88
CA GLY A 307 29.62 4.98 -4.64
C GLY A 307 29.81 6.46 -5.02
N MET A 308 28.75 7.17 -5.40
CA MET A 308 28.80 8.63 -5.61
C MET A 308 29.14 9.37 -4.30
N PRO A 309 29.78 10.55 -4.36
CA PRO A 309 30.06 11.34 -3.18
C PRO A 309 28.79 11.68 -2.37
N PRO A 310 28.81 11.57 -1.02
CA PRO A 310 27.63 11.81 -0.20
C PRO A 310 27.23 13.30 -0.21
N PRO A 311 25.95 13.62 0.06
CA PRO A 311 25.43 14.99 0.13
C PRO A 311 25.84 15.70 1.44
N MET A 312 27.13 15.64 1.80
CA MET A 312 27.67 16.11 3.08
C MET A 312 28.95 16.94 2.88
N GLY A 313 29.32 17.75 3.87
CA GLY A 313 30.53 18.56 3.86
C GLY A 313 30.47 19.76 2.89
N PRO A 314 31.63 20.36 2.54
CA PRO A 314 31.70 21.57 1.72
C PRO A 314 31.06 21.42 0.33
N ASP A 315 31.17 20.23 -0.27
CA ASP A 315 30.58 19.92 -1.58
C ASP A 315 29.15 19.34 -1.48
N GLY A 316 28.56 19.30 -0.28
CA GLY A 316 27.32 18.58 -0.02
C GLY A 316 26.15 19.01 -0.91
N GLN A 317 25.99 20.31 -1.18
CA GLN A 317 24.94 20.82 -2.08
C GLN A 317 25.13 20.36 -3.53
N LYS A 318 26.37 20.41 -4.02
CA LYS A 318 26.72 19.95 -5.38
C LYS A 318 26.49 18.44 -5.51
N ASN A 319 26.92 17.67 -4.51
CA ASN A 319 26.74 16.23 -4.48
C ASN A 319 25.26 15.85 -4.40
N ALA A 320 24.47 16.56 -3.58
CA ALA A 320 23.02 16.38 -3.53
C ALA A 320 22.37 16.65 -4.89
N ALA A 321 22.75 17.71 -5.60
CA ALA A 321 22.23 17.99 -6.94
C ALA A 321 22.57 16.86 -7.94
N ALA A 322 23.80 16.34 -7.91
CA ALA A 322 24.21 15.22 -8.75
C ALA A 322 23.43 13.93 -8.45
N LEU A 323 23.21 13.61 -7.17
CA LEU A 323 22.41 12.45 -6.74
C LEU A 323 20.94 12.59 -7.16
N LYS A 324 20.33 13.77 -6.98
CA LYS A 324 18.96 14.03 -7.44
C LYS A 324 18.83 13.85 -8.95
N ALA A 325 19.81 14.33 -9.73
CA ALA A 325 19.85 14.13 -11.17
C ALA A 325 19.98 12.64 -11.55
N LYS A 326 20.86 11.88 -10.89
CA LYS A 326 21.00 10.42 -11.09
C LYS A 326 19.68 9.70 -10.82
N ILE A 327 19.03 9.96 -9.68
CA ILE A 327 17.75 9.35 -9.33
C ILE A 327 16.67 9.69 -10.35
N ALA A 328 16.57 10.95 -10.75
CA ALA A 328 15.57 11.37 -11.74
C ALA A 328 15.80 10.72 -13.11
N ASN A 329 17.05 10.54 -13.53
CA ASN A 329 17.39 9.87 -14.79
C ASN A 329 17.13 8.36 -14.72
N ASP A 330 17.47 7.71 -13.61
CA ASP A 330 17.18 6.30 -13.38
C ASP A 330 15.66 6.04 -13.34
N LEU A 331 14.86 6.97 -12.79
CA LEU A 331 13.40 6.86 -12.83
C LEU A 331 12.83 6.99 -14.25
N ASP A 332 13.41 7.83 -15.11
CA ASP A 332 13.00 7.92 -16.52
C ASP A 332 13.35 6.63 -17.28
N ALA A 333 14.54 6.06 -17.02
CA ALA A 333 14.96 4.78 -17.57
C ALA A 333 14.06 3.63 -17.08
N TYR A 334 13.76 3.60 -15.78
CA TYR A 334 12.79 2.68 -15.19
C TYR A 334 11.42 2.77 -15.88
N CYS A 335 10.91 3.98 -16.16
CA CYS A 335 9.63 4.13 -16.85
C CYS A 335 9.65 3.55 -18.28
N SER A 336 10.80 3.65 -18.96
CA SER A 336 10.96 3.12 -20.32
C SER A 336 11.00 1.60 -20.31
N GLU A 337 11.75 1.00 -19.38
CA GLU A 337 11.83 -0.45 -19.22
C GLU A 337 10.51 -1.06 -18.70
N HIS A 338 9.85 -0.37 -17.76
CA HIS A 338 8.51 -0.74 -17.31
C HIS A 338 7.55 -0.82 -18.49
N ALA A 339 7.53 0.19 -19.38
CA ALA A 339 6.70 0.17 -20.57
C ALA A 339 7.09 -0.95 -21.56
N HIS A 340 8.37 -1.31 -21.65
CA HIS A 340 8.84 -2.42 -22.48
C HIS A 340 8.35 -3.77 -21.94
N ILE A 341 8.45 -4.00 -20.63
CA ILE A 341 8.06 -5.26 -19.97
C ILE A 341 6.55 -5.38 -19.79
N MET A 342 5.92 -4.35 -19.22
CA MET A 342 4.52 -4.38 -18.75
C MET A 342 3.54 -3.84 -19.80
N GLY A 343 4.03 -3.18 -20.85
CA GLY A 343 3.18 -2.52 -21.83
C GLY A 343 2.35 -1.37 -21.25
N GLN A 344 1.22 -1.06 -21.89
CA GLN A 344 0.32 0.03 -21.49
C GLN A 344 -0.90 -0.45 -20.70
N GLN A 345 -1.22 -1.75 -20.76
CA GLN A 345 -2.39 -2.30 -20.09
C GLN A 345 -2.19 -2.29 -18.58
N LYS A 346 -3.20 -1.80 -17.85
CA LYS A 346 -3.25 -1.82 -16.40
C LYS A 346 -4.27 -2.85 -15.90
N PRO A 347 -4.05 -3.46 -14.73
CA PRO A 347 -2.86 -3.34 -13.88
C PRO A 347 -1.70 -4.25 -14.31
N MET A 348 -1.93 -5.17 -15.25
CA MET A 348 -0.97 -6.15 -15.75
C MET A 348 -1.05 -6.26 -17.27
N PRO A 349 0.02 -6.72 -17.96
CA PRO A 349 -0.03 -6.98 -19.39
C PRO A 349 -0.97 -8.14 -19.70
N LEU A 350 -1.63 -8.07 -20.88
CA LEU A 350 -2.55 -9.13 -21.35
C LEU A 350 -1.84 -10.42 -21.78
N LYS A 351 -0.57 -10.30 -22.12
CA LYS A 351 0.30 -11.43 -22.46
C LYS A 351 1.45 -11.45 -21.47
N ALA A 352 1.89 -12.64 -21.11
CA ALA A 352 3.04 -12.80 -20.24
C ALA A 352 4.29 -12.20 -20.89
N PRO A 353 5.07 -11.39 -20.15
CA PRO A 353 6.38 -10.96 -20.61
C PRO A 353 7.41 -12.09 -20.38
N ASP A 354 7.23 -13.22 -21.06
CA ASP A 354 8.02 -14.46 -20.85
C ASP A 354 9.53 -14.22 -20.79
N PRO A 355 10.16 -13.45 -21.71
CA PRO A 355 11.60 -13.23 -21.65
C PRO A 355 12.06 -12.59 -20.32
N PHE A 356 11.24 -11.70 -19.77
CA PHE A 356 11.51 -11.09 -18.48
C PHE A 356 11.29 -12.09 -17.34
N LEU A 357 10.18 -12.82 -17.31
CA LEU A 357 9.84 -13.73 -16.21
C LEU A 357 10.88 -14.86 -16.02
N HIS A 358 11.49 -15.32 -17.11
CA HIS A 358 12.57 -16.32 -17.07
C HIS A 358 13.98 -15.73 -16.84
N SER A 359 14.09 -14.41 -16.71
CA SER A 359 15.37 -13.75 -16.49
C SER A 359 15.76 -13.76 -15.01
N LYS A 360 17.07 -13.66 -14.73
CA LYS A 360 17.56 -13.52 -13.35
C LYS A 360 17.07 -12.22 -12.69
N SER A 361 16.84 -11.16 -13.46
CA SER A 361 16.37 -9.87 -12.94
C SER A 361 14.90 -9.90 -12.49
N ALA A 362 14.12 -10.91 -12.87
CA ALA A 362 12.74 -11.05 -12.39
C ALA A 362 12.62 -11.66 -10.98
N ARG A 363 13.69 -12.28 -10.45
CA ARG A 363 13.68 -13.05 -9.21
C ARG A 363 13.25 -12.22 -8.00
N THR A 364 13.85 -11.04 -7.83
CA THR A 364 13.46 -10.09 -6.80
C THR A 364 13.42 -8.67 -7.35
N PHE A 365 12.66 -7.77 -6.74
CA PHE A 365 12.64 -6.38 -7.19
C PHE A 365 14.00 -5.70 -7.01
N LEU A 366 14.79 -6.11 -6.01
CA LEU A 366 16.17 -5.66 -5.86
C LEU A 366 17.08 -6.16 -6.99
N ASP A 367 16.96 -7.42 -7.42
CA ASP A 367 17.71 -7.95 -8.56
C ASP A 367 17.39 -7.19 -9.85
N PHE A 368 16.13 -6.79 -10.04
CA PHE A 368 15.72 -5.95 -11.17
C PHE A 368 16.44 -4.59 -11.17
N LEU A 369 16.49 -3.90 -10.04
CA LEU A 369 17.17 -2.60 -9.95
C LEU A 369 18.68 -2.74 -10.22
N ARG A 370 19.33 -3.75 -9.64
CA ARG A 370 20.77 -4.01 -9.80
C ARG A 370 21.14 -4.41 -11.23
N ALA A 371 20.35 -5.28 -11.86
CA ALA A 371 20.60 -5.71 -13.23
C ALA A 371 20.56 -4.56 -14.24
N ASN A 372 19.87 -3.45 -13.91
CA ASN A 372 19.74 -2.27 -14.76
C ASN A 372 20.63 -1.07 -14.34
N GLY A 373 21.46 -1.21 -13.30
CA GLY A 373 22.32 -0.10 -12.82
C GLY A 373 21.56 1.05 -12.14
N TRP A 374 20.42 0.73 -11.52
CA TRP A 374 19.53 1.68 -10.83
C TRP A 374 19.61 1.56 -9.31
N GLU A 375 20.79 1.25 -8.78
CA GLU A 375 21.01 1.12 -7.34
C GLU A 375 20.75 2.46 -6.60
N SER A 376 20.77 3.59 -7.32
CA SER A 376 20.36 4.89 -6.77
C SER A 376 18.90 4.92 -6.30
N LEU A 377 18.06 4.02 -6.83
CA LEU A 377 16.63 3.93 -6.49
C LEU A 377 16.35 3.07 -5.25
N VAL A 378 17.33 2.34 -4.72
CA VAL A 378 17.12 1.37 -3.63
C VAL A 378 16.47 2.02 -2.41
N GLY A 379 16.99 3.15 -1.94
CA GLY A 379 16.42 3.84 -0.76
C GLY A 379 14.99 4.36 -0.99
N LEU A 380 14.71 4.83 -2.21
CA LEU A 380 13.38 5.26 -2.62
C LEU A 380 12.39 4.09 -2.64
N MET A 381 12.77 2.98 -3.27
CA MET A 381 11.91 1.79 -3.40
C MET A 381 11.72 1.07 -2.07
N GLN A 382 12.74 1.03 -1.21
CA GLN A 382 12.65 0.36 0.10
C GLN A 382 11.61 1.07 0.98
N TYR A 383 11.63 2.40 1.04
CA TYR A 383 10.55 3.11 1.73
C TYR A 383 9.23 2.95 0.98
N GLY A 384 9.20 3.19 -0.33
CA GLY A 384 7.99 3.17 -1.15
C GLY A 384 7.28 1.81 -1.23
N TYR A 385 7.95 0.72 -0.86
CA TYR A 385 7.41 -0.64 -0.85
C TYR A 385 7.29 -1.20 0.56
N SER A 386 8.42 -1.28 1.28
CA SER A 386 8.51 -2.05 2.52
C SER A 386 7.76 -1.38 3.68
N VAL A 387 7.77 -0.05 3.82
CA VAL A 387 7.09 0.63 4.94
C VAL A 387 5.59 0.28 5.02
N GLN A 388 4.99 -0.01 3.86
CA GLN A 388 3.57 -0.33 3.71
C GLN A 388 3.24 -1.78 4.08
N GLY A 389 4.22 -2.55 4.53
CA GLY A 389 4.04 -3.95 4.93
C GLY A 389 4.13 -4.92 3.75
N TYR A 390 4.71 -4.53 2.60
CA TYR A 390 4.91 -5.45 1.47
C TYR A 390 6.21 -6.27 1.53
N GLY A 391 6.97 -6.12 2.62
CA GLY A 391 8.21 -6.86 2.82
C GLY A 391 9.43 -6.25 2.11
N PRO A 392 10.60 -6.86 2.28
CA PRO A 392 11.86 -6.44 1.67
C PRO A 392 11.88 -6.56 0.14
N LEU A 393 12.70 -5.72 -0.49
CA LEU A 393 12.87 -5.71 -1.95
C LEU A 393 13.56 -6.98 -2.49
N ASP A 394 14.32 -7.69 -1.66
CA ASP A 394 15.03 -8.93 -1.96
C ASP A 394 14.19 -10.19 -1.69
N GLU A 395 12.93 -10.05 -1.29
CA GLU A 395 11.99 -11.18 -1.16
C GLU A 395 10.88 -11.16 -2.22
N ILE A 396 10.42 -9.97 -2.64
CA ILE A 396 9.29 -9.85 -3.57
C ILE A 396 9.74 -10.02 -5.04
N PRO A 397 9.06 -10.84 -5.86
CA PRO A 397 9.32 -10.89 -7.30
C PRO A 397 9.20 -9.51 -7.97
N ALA A 398 10.10 -9.22 -8.91
CA ALA A 398 10.14 -7.91 -9.59
C ALA A 398 8.82 -7.57 -10.29
N TYR A 399 8.10 -8.57 -10.79
CA TYR A 399 6.76 -8.41 -11.37
C TYR A 399 5.83 -7.60 -10.46
N TYR A 400 5.77 -7.91 -9.16
CA TYR A 400 4.91 -7.19 -8.22
C TYR A 400 5.43 -5.81 -7.87
N GLY A 401 6.75 -5.62 -7.87
CA GLY A 401 7.36 -4.28 -7.80
C GLY A 401 6.94 -3.40 -8.97
N LEU A 402 6.94 -3.95 -10.19
CA LEU A 402 6.51 -3.26 -11.42
C LEU A 402 5.00 -2.99 -11.45
N VAL A 403 4.17 -3.90 -10.94
CA VAL A 403 2.73 -3.66 -10.78
C VAL A 403 2.50 -2.48 -9.83
N TRP A 404 3.16 -2.48 -8.66
CA TRP A 404 2.99 -1.44 -7.64
C TRP A 404 3.56 -0.07 -8.06
N VAL A 405 4.81 -0.02 -8.52
CA VAL A 405 5.52 1.22 -8.87
C VAL A 405 5.29 1.53 -10.33
N THR A 406 4.15 2.14 -10.62
CA THR A 406 3.76 2.48 -12.00
C THR A 406 4.55 3.67 -12.57
N PRO A 407 4.60 3.82 -13.90
CA PRO A 407 5.20 4.99 -14.53
C PRO A 407 4.57 6.32 -14.11
N ASP A 408 3.29 6.34 -13.73
CA ASP A 408 2.63 7.56 -13.26
C ASP A 408 3.23 8.04 -11.92
N VAL A 409 3.54 7.11 -11.02
CA VAL A 409 4.22 7.41 -9.76
C VAL A 409 5.67 7.80 -10.00
N ALA A 410 6.41 7.00 -10.78
CA ALA A 410 7.83 7.22 -11.03
C ALA A 410 8.12 8.55 -11.74
N ARG A 411 7.32 8.92 -12.77
CA ARG A 411 7.46 10.21 -13.46
C ARG A 411 7.19 11.40 -12.54
N GLN A 412 6.18 11.31 -11.67
CA GLN A 412 5.88 12.39 -10.74
C GLN A 412 7.01 12.58 -9.72
N ILE A 413 7.61 11.50 -9.22
CA ILE A 413 8.77 11.56 -8.34
C ILE A 413 10.00 12.12 -9.07
N ALA A 414 10.26 11.68 -10.30
CA ALA A 414 11.37 12.19 -11.11
C ALA A 414 11.24 13.70 -11.36
N ARG A 415 10.02 14.18 -11.63
CA ARG A 415 9.71 15.61 -11.76
C ARG A 415 10.04 16.36 -10.47
N GLU A 416 9.66 15.85 -9.31
CA GLU A 416 9.92 16.48 -8.02
C GLU A 416 11.43 16.58 -7.71
N PHE A 417 12.22 15.58 -8.10
CA PHE A 417 13.68 15.65 -7.97
C PHE A 417 14.32 16.74 -8.85
N ARG A 418 13.75 17.02 -10.02
CA ARG A 418 14.21 18.06 -10.95
C ARG A 418 13.70 19.46 -10.59
N HIS A 419 12.43 19.52 -10.20
CA HIS A 419 11.68 20.74 -9.95
C HIS A 419 10.87 20.59 -8.67
N PRO A 420 11.52 20.74 -7.50
CA PRO A 420 10.83 20.61 -6.22
C PRO A 420 9.64 21.54 -6.13
N SER A 421 8.55 21.04 -5.58
CA SER A 421 7.30 21.77 -5.39
C SER A 421 6.78 21.56 -3.96
N ASP A 422 6.00 22.50 -3.46
CA ASP A 422 5.39 22.36 -2.13
C ASP A 422 4.19 21.40 -2.11
N LYS A 423 4.00 20.59 -3.16
CA LYS A 423 2.87 19.67 -3.29
C LYS A 423 3.25 18.26 -2.85
N ASP A 424 2.45 17.68 -1.96
CA ASP A 424 2.59 16.28 -1.60
C ASP A 424 2.25 15.37 -2.80
N ILE A 425 3.18 14.50 -3.18
CA ILE A 425 2.97 13.46 -4.20
C ILE A 425 1.98 12.39 -3.69
N VAL A 426 2.05 12.09 -2.40
CA VAL A 426 1.20 11.11 -1.74
C VAL A 426 0.14 11.83 -0.93
N THR A 427 -1.09 11.34 -1.01
CA THR A 427 -2.25 11.94 -0.35
C THR A 427 -2.99 10.91 0.50
N ALA A 428 -3.91 11.37 1.33
CA ALA A 428 -4.86 10.54 2.09
C ALA A 428 -6.28 11.13 1.99
N TRP A 429 -7.28 10.35 2.36
CA TRP A 429 -8.66 10.84 2.51
C TRP A 429 -8.83 11.56 3.84
N SER A 430 -9.42 12.76 3.84
CA SER A 430 -9.59 13.58 5.04
C SER A 430 -10.54 12.96 6.08
N LEU A 431 -11.44 12.08 5.65
CA LEU A 431 -12.33 11.29 6.53
C LEU A 431 -11.95 9.79 6.54
N GLY A 432 -10.82 9.45 5.92
CA GLY A 432 -10.32 8.09 5.77
C GLY A 432 -11.04 7.25 4.72
N TRP A 433 -10.49 6.07 4.44
CA TRP A 433 -11.04 5.17 3.43
C TRP A 433 -12.35 4.49 3.83
N SER A 434 -12.57 4.20 5.12
CA SER A 434 -13.85 3.59 5.57
C SER A 434 -15.06 4.47 5.25
N ASP A 435 -14.89 5.80 5.19
CA ASP A 435 -15.95 6.74 4.80
C ASP A 435 -16.38 6.52 3.33
N VAL A 436 -15.42 6.32 2.42
CA VAL A 436 -15.69 5.97 1.02
C VAL A 436 -16.54 4.70 0.94
N TRP A 437 -16.14 3.66 1.69
CA TRP A 437 -16.84 2.38 1.71
C TRP A 437 -18.21 2.48 2.34
N TYR A 438 -18.35 3.25 3.42
CA TYR A 438 -19.63 3.54 4.08
C TYR A 438 -20.63 4.14 3.10
N HIS A 439 -20.22 5.10 2.28
CA HIS A 439 -21.09 5.72 1.29
C HIS A 439 -21.35 4.81 0.07
N MET A 440 -20.35 4.07 -0.40
CA MET A 440 -20.48 3.16 -1.53
C MET A 440 -21.47 2.03 -1.26
N GLN A 441 -21.37 1.39 -0.08
CA GLN A 441 -22.17 0.21 0.25
C GLN A 441 -23.66 0.51 0.45
N ARG A 442 -24.06 1.78 0.65
CA ARG A 442 -25.46 2.13 0.87
C ARG A 442 -26.34 1.60 -0.26
N GLY A 443 -27.35 0.81 0.11
CA GLY A 443 -28.28 0.18 -0.83
C GLY A 443 -27.75 -1.10 -1.49
N MET A 444 -26.57 -1.59 -1.13
CA MET A 444 -26.11 -2.94 -1.49
C MET A 444 -26.74 -3.98 -0.56
N ASN A 445 -27.04 -5.16 -1.10
CA ASN A 445 -27.53 -6.29 -0.31
C ASN A 445 -26.35 -7.12 0.22
N ILE A 446 -25.85 -6.77 1.41
CA ILE A 446 -24.75 -7.45 2.08
C ILE A 446 -25.30 -8.30 3.22
N THR A 447 -24.97 -9.60 3.23
CA THR A 447 -25.25 -10.51 4.35
C THR A 447 -23.96 -10.83 5.08
N TYR A 448 -23.87 -10.42 6.34
CA TYR A 448 -22.70 -10.61 7.21
C TYR A 448 -22.74 -11.93 7.97
N ASN A 449 -21.60 -12.34 8.52
CA ASN A 449 -21.43 -13.58 9.27
C ASN A 449 -21.82 -14.84 8.47
N VAL A 450 -21.52 -14.82 7.16
CA VAL A 450 -21.77 -15.95 6.24
C VAL A 450 -20.45 -16.54 5.77
N GLU A 451 -20.17 -17.77 6.20
CA GLU A 451 -19.02 -18.53 5.70
C GLU A 451 -19.42 -19.37 4.47
N ALA A 452 -18.81 -19.07 3.33
CA ALA A 452 -18.96 -19.89 2.13
C ALA A 452 -18.01 -21.11 2.21
N ILE A 453 -18.58 -22.29 2.40
CA ILE A 453 -17.81 -23.55 2.53
C ILE A 453 -17.47 -24.14 1.15
N SER A 454 -18.39 -24.01 0.18
CA SER A 454 -18.26 -24.61 -1.14
C SER A 454 -19.11 -23.89 -2.17
N VAL A 455 -18.62 -23.79 -3.41
CA VAL A 455 -19.38 -23.27 -4.57
C VAL A 455 -19.51 -24.37 -5.62
N TYR A 456 -20.73 -24.82 -5.86
CA TYR A 456 -21.05 -25.80 -6.90
C TYR A 456 -21.61 -25.10 -8.12
N ARG A 457 -21.05 -25.42 -9.29
CA ARG A 457 -21.58 -25.04 -10.59
C ARG A 457 -22.01 -26.33 -11.24
N ALA A 458 -23.31 -26.51 -11.45
CA ALA A 458 -23.79 -27.65 -12.21
C ALA A 458 -23.08 -27.61 -13.55
N GLY A 459 -22.41 -28.70 -13.93
CA GLY A 459 -21.71 -28.78 -15.21
C GLY A 459 -22.70 -28.41 -16.30
N VAL A 460 -22.35 -27.39 -17.09
CA VAL A 460 -22.92 -27.28 -18.42
C VAL A 460 -22.45 -28.57 -19.10
N LEU A 461 -23.37 -29.51 -19.32
CA LEU A 461 -23.12 -30.59 -20.25
C LEU A 461 -22.79 -29.89 -21.57
N ASP A 462 -21.59 -30.10 -22.08
CA ASP A 462 -21.22 -29.64 -23.42
C ASP A 462 -22.25 -30.23 -24.40
N ASP A 463 -23.16 -29.40 -24.91
CA ASP A 463 -24.04 -29.72 -26.04
C ASP A 463 -23.31 -29.43 -27.37
#